data_AF-A0A2N9J821-F1
#
_entry.id   AF-A0A2N9J821-F1
#
_cell.length_a   1.000
_cell.length_b   1.000
_cell.length_c   1.000
_cell.angle_alpha   90.00
_cell.angle_beta   90.00
_cell.angle_gamma   90.00
#
_symmetry.space_group_name_H-M   'P 1'
#
loop_
_entity.id
_entity.type
_entity.pdbx_description
1 polymer ?
#
loop_
_entity_poly.entity_id
_entity_poly.type
_entity_poly.pdbx_seq_one_letter_code
_entity_poly.pdbx_strand_id
1 'polypeptide(L)'
;MEQPPGFRDSSHPTHVCRLHKAIYGLKQAPRAWFQKFSGFLLHYGFVCSGADPGMFVFRSSIGIMILLVYVDDIILTGRSSSLLHSFIRVLSQQFAMKDLGELHYFLGIEAKRTSTGLHLCQSKYALSLVSCTSMLEAKPCSTPVPAGSKLSLHDGDTLFDPSLYRQIVVSLQYLTMTLPDITYIKGTIDLGIHLTACSSLTLHAFSDANWAGCPDDRRSTTGYCIFIGPNLVSWSCKKQPTVARSSAEAEYRALACTAAEVTWLCSLLHELQVST
;
A
#
# COMPACT_ATOMS: atom_id res chain seq x y z
N MET A 1 -37.08 3.95 -3.23
CA MET A 1 -36.09 5.05 -3.08
C MET A 1 -36.63 5.98 -2.02
N GLU A 2 -35.84 6.32 -1.02
CA GLU A 2 -36.24 7.23 0.07
C GLU A 2 -35.45 8.54 -0.02
N GLN A 3 -35.99 9.61 0.55
CA GLN A 3 -35.27 10.87 0.67
C GLN A 3 -34.10 10.74 1.64
N PRO A 4 -32.91 11.28 1.31
CA PRO A 4 -31.74 11.15 2.15
C PRO A 4 -31.96 11.84 3.51
N PRO A 5 -31.36 11.31 4.60
CA PRO A 5 -31.40 11.96 5.90
C PRO A 5 -30.96 13.43 5.81
N GLY A 6 -31.72 14.33 6.42
CA GLY A 6 -31.48 15.79 6.37
C GLY A 6 -32.12 16.55 5.20
N PHE A 7 -32.66 15.86 4.20
CA PHE A 7 -33.35 16.47 3.04
C PHE A 7 -34.80 15.98 2.90
N ARG A 8 -35.42 15.58 4.01
CA ARG A 8 -36.80 15.09 4.02
C ARG A 8 -37.78 16.26 3.89
N ASP A 9 -38.60 16.25 2.85
CA ASP A 9 -39.66 17.23 2.62
C ASP A 9 -41.00 16.68 3.14
N SER A 10 -41.53 17.30 4.19
CA SER A 10 -42.81 16.93 4.80
C SER A 10 -44.01 17.22 3.90
N SER A 11 -43.90 18.20 2.99
CA SER A 11 -44.96 18.53 2.03
C SER A 11 -45.00 17.56 0.85
N HIS A 12 -43.89 16.84 0.62
CA HIS A 12 -43.66 16.01 -0.56
C HIS A 12 -42.98 14.67 -0.19
N PRO A 13 -43.61 13.82 0.64
CA PRO A 13 -42.95 12.65 1.22
C PRO A 13 -42.58 11.56 0.21
N THR A 14 -43.23 11.54 -0.97
CA THR A 14 -42.99 10.55 -2.04
C THR A 14 -41.98 11.01 -3.09
N HIS A 15 -41.55 12.27 -3.05
CA HIS A 15 -40.57 12.78 -4.01
C HIS A 15 -39.17 12.20 -3.72
N VAL A 16 -38.35 12.14 -4.76
CA VAL A 16 -36.95 11.71 -4.66
C VAL A 16 -36.01 12.82 -5.09
N CYS A 17 -34.84 12.91 -4.45
CA CYS A 17 -33.84 13.92 -4.79
C CYS A 17 -33.11 13.52 -6.08
N ARG A 18 -33.07 14.42 -7.07
CA ARG A 18 -32.22 14.26 -8.25
C ARG A 18 -30.80 14.71 -7.93
N LEU A 19 -29.85 13.80 -8.07
CA LEU A 19 -28.45 14.11 -7.85
C LEU A 19 -27.85 14.84 -9.08
N HIS A 20 -27.28 16.03 -8.85
CA HIS A 20 -26.62 16.83 -9.89
C HIS A 20 -25.10 16.62 -9.97
N LYS A 21 -24.46 16.15 -8.90
CA LYS A 21 -23.02 15.89 -8.80
C LYS A 21 -22.79 14.56 -8.09
N ALA A 22 -21.73 13.83 -8.44
CA ALA A 22 -21.38 12.61 -7.72
C ALA A 22 -21.15 12.90 -6.23
N ILE A 23 -21.65 12.00 -5.37
CA ILE A 23 -21.46 12.04 -3.92
C ILE A 23 -20.79 10.74 -3.46
N TYR A 24 -20.15 10.81 -2.30
CA TYR A 24 -19.50 9.66 -1.68
C TYR A 24 -20.47 8.49 -1.51
N GLY A 25 -19.96 7.26 -1.68
CA GLY A 25 -20.74 6.02 -1.57
C GLY A 25 -21.40 5.55 -2.88
N LEU A 26 -21.44 6.38 -3.93
CA LEU A 26 -21.87 5.92 -5.25
C LEU A 26 -20.75 5.15 -5.95
N LYS A 27 -21.09 4.04 -6.61
CA LYS A 27 -20.14 3.22 -7.37
C LYS A 27 -19.36 4.01 -8.42
N GLN A 28 -20.00 5.01 -9.04
CA GLN A 28 -19.42 5.86 -10.07
C GLN A 28 -18.66 7.09 -9.52
N ALA A 29 -18.82 7.43 -8.23
CA ALA A 29 -18.23 8.65 -7.69
C ALA A 29 -16.70 8.68 -7.73
N PRO A 30 -15.98 7.60 -7.34
CA PRO A 30 -14.51 7.60 -7.41
C PRO A 30 -14.00 7.79 -8.84
N ARG A 31 -14.66 7.17 -9.82
CA ARG A 31 -14.33 7.33 -11.24
C ARG A 31 -14.55 8.77 -11.72
N ALA A 32 -15.70 9.35 -11.39
CA ALA A 32 -16.03 10.72 -11.79
C ALA A 32 -15.06 11.73 -11.15
N TRP A 33 -14.68 11.52 -9.88
CA TRP A 33 -13.66 12.27 -9.19
C TRP A 33 -12.31 12.17 -9.91
N PHE A 34 -11.82 10.94 -10.13
CA PHE A 34 -10.54 10.70 -10.80
C PHE A 34 -10.50 11.32 -12.20
N GLN A 35 -11.55 11.18 -13.01
CA GLN A 35 -11.63 11.78 -14.34
C GLN A 35 -11.56 13.31 -14.30
N LYS A 36 -12.25 13.94 -13.34
CA LYS A 36 -12.19 15.40 -13.16
C LYS A 36 -10.80 15.86 -12.72
N PHE A 37 -10.21 15.16 -11.76
CA PHE A 37 -8.91 15.51 -11.19
C PHE A 37 -7.77 15.28 -12.18
N SER A 38 -7.69 14.10 -12.80
CA SER A 38 -6.70 13.79 -13.84
C SER A 38 -6.82 14.73 -15.04
N GLY A 39 -8.03 15.04 -15.51
CA GLY A 39 -8.23 16.00 -16.60
C GLY A 39 -7.68 17.39 -16.28
N PHE A 40 -7.84 17.84 -15.04
CA PHE A 40 -7.23 19.09 -14.57
C PHE A 40 -5.70 19.01 -14.55
N LEU A 41 -5.11 17.93 -14.04
CA LEU A 41 -3.66 17.75 -14.00
C LEU A 41 -3.04 17.76 -15.40
N LEU A 42 -3.66 17.04 -16.35
CA LEU A 42 -3.23 17.01 -17.74
C LEU A 42 -3.30 18.40 -18.38
N HIS A 43 -4.37 19.16 -18.11
CA HIS A 43 -4.50 20.54 -18.60
C HIS A 43 -3.45 21.49 -17.99
N TYR A 44 -3.09 21.29 -16.73
CA TYR A 44 -2.02 22.05 -16.08
C TYR A 44 -0.62 21.74 -16.67
N GLY A 45 -0.45 20.56 -17.28
CA GLY A 45 0.80 20.13 -17.93
C GLY A 45 1.48 18.93 -17.26
N PHE A 46 0.82 18.24 -16.34
CA PHE A 46 1.29 16.94 -15.88
C PHE A 46 1.14 15.89 -16.98
N VAL A 47 2.00 14.88 -16.95
CA VAL A 47 1.90 13.68 -17.78
C VAL A 47 1.58 12.49 -16.87
N CYS A 48 0.59 11.69 -17.25
CA CYS A 48 0.26 10.46 -16.53
C CYS A 48 1.33 9.39 -16.80
N SER A 49 1.75 8.69 -15.76
CA SER A 49 2.73 7.60 -15.86
C SER A 49 2.15 6.40 -16.61
N GLY A 50 2.97 5.76 -17.44
CA GLY A 50 2.63 4.50 -18.08
C GLY A 50 2.78 3.32 -17.12
N ALA A 51 3.71 3.42 -16.17
CA ALA A 51 3.95 2.43 -15.13
C ALA A 51 2.87 2.44 -14.01
N ASP A 52 2.39 3.61 -13.59
CA ASP A 52 1.35 3.74 -12.56
C ASP A 52 0.26 4.75 -12.96
N PRO A 53 -0.98 4.31 -13.28
CA PRO A 53 -2.07 5.20 -13.68
C PRO A 53 -2.48 6.26 -12.64
N GLY A 54 -2.13 6.07 -11.36
CA GLY A 54 -2.35 7.03 -10.29
C GLY A 54 -1.23 8.05 -10.13
N MET A 55 -0.10 7.87 -10.82
CA MET A 55 1.05 8.76 -10.76
C MET A 55 1.07 9.75 -11.93
N PHE A 56 1.36 11.00 -11.62
CA PHE A 56 1.48 12.11 -12.57
C PHE A 56 2.81 12.82 -12.35
N VAL A 57 3.51 13.10 -13.44
CA VAL A 57 4.82 13.77 -13.42
C VAL A 57 4.74 15.09 -14.16
N PHE A 58 5.14 16.17 -13.49
CA PHE A 58 5.29 17.49 -14.10
C PHE A 58 6.77 17.85 -14.17
N ARG A 59 7.20 18.32 -15.35
CA ARG A 59 8.60 18.69 -15.61
C ARG A 59 8.67 20.13 -16.09
N SER A 60 9.56 20.89 -15.49
CA SER A 60 9.84 22.28 -15.83
C SER A 60 11.34 22.58 -15.75
N SER A 61 11.76 23.74 -16.25
CA SER A 61 13.15 24.20 -16.10
C SER A 61 13.58 24.38 -14.64
N ILE A 62 12.63 24.62 -13.73
CA ILE A 62 12.89 24.85 -12.30
C ILE A 62 12.79 23.57 -11.45
N GLY A 63 12.43 22.43 -12.05
CA GLY A 63 12.43 21.13 -11.38
C GLY A 63 11.29 20.20 -11.79
N ILE A 64 11.25 19.07 -11.08
CA ILE A 64 10.24 18.01 -11.22
C ILE A 64 9.26 18.06 -10.04
N MET A 65 7.98 17.82 -10.32
CA MET A 65 6.97 17.42 -9.34
C MET A 65 6.43 16.04 -9.70
N ILE A 66 6.21 15.22 -8.68
CA ILE A 66 5.59 13.92 -8.77
C ILE A 66 4.37 13.96 -7.87
N LEU A 67 3.22 13.64 -8.44
CA LEU A 67 1.95 13.59 -7.74
C LEU A 67 1.40 12.17 -7.84
N LEU A 68 1.03 11.59 -6.69
CA LEU A 68 0.37 10.29 -6.60
C LEU A 68 -1.05 10.50 -6.07
N VAL A 69 -2.03 9.90 -6.74
CA VAL A 69 -3.45 9.92 -6.32
C VAL A 69 -3.89 8.54 -5.91
N TYR A 70 -4.39 8.42 -4.68
CA TYR A 70 -5.09 7.23 -4.22
C TYR A 70 -6.49 7.62 -3.73
N VAL A 71 -7.50 7.38 -4.58
CA VAL A 71 -8.89 7.78 -4.32
C VAL A 71 -8.96 9.29 -4.02
N ASP A 72 -9.14 9.68 -2.76
CA ASP A 72 -9.27 11.06 -2.31
C ASP A 72 -7.97 11.59 -1.66
N ASP A 73 -7.00 10.71 -1.38
CA ASP A 73 -5.71 11.05 -0.78
C ASP A 73 -4.67 11.33 -1.88
N ILE A 74 -3.93 12.42 -1.72
CA ILE A 74 -2.93 12.88 -2.70
C ILE A 74 -1.59 13.06 -2.00
N ILE A 75 -0.53 12.47 -2.56
CA ILE A 75 0.85 12.81 -2.22
C ILE A 75 1.39 13.69 -3.34
N LEU A 76 2.00 14.80 -2.97
CA LEU A 76 2.73 15.66 -3.88
C LEU A 76 4.16 15.82 -3.34
N THR A 77 5.15 15.54 -4.19
CA THR A 77 6.56 15.71 -3.88
C THR A 77 7.30 16.35 -5.04
N GLY A 78 8.44 16.96 -4.79
CA GLY A 78 9.21 17.65 -5.82
C GLY A 78 10.47 18.28 -5.26
N ARG A 79 11.34 18.73 -6.18
CA ARG A 79 12.64 19.31 -5.82
C ARG A 79 12.54 20.75 -5.30
N SER A 80 11.56 21.51 -5.79
CA SER A 80 11.43 22.95 -5.52
C SER A 80 10.21 23.24 -4.66
N SER A 81 10.42 23.76 -3.46
CA SER A 81 9.35 24.13 -2.52
C SER A 81 8.47 25.26 -3.07
N SER A 82 9.04 26.21 -3.82
CA SER A 82 8.28 27.30 -4.44
C SER A 82 7.33 26.77 -5.53
N LEU A 83 7.80 25.82 -6.34
CA LEU A 83 6.98 25.14 -7.34
C LEU A 83 5.84 24.37 -6.66
N LEU A 84 6.14 23.59 -5.61
CA LEU A 84 5.14 22.85 -4.84
C LEU A 84 4.07 23.78 -4.24
N HIS A 85 4.48 24.83 -3.53
CA HIS A 85 3.55 25.78 -2.90
C HIS A 85 2.71 26.52 -3.93
N SER A 86 3.30 26.90 -5.07
CA SER A 86 2.56 27.54 -6.16
C SER A 86 1.45 26.63 -6.70
N PHE A 87 1.75 25.33 -6.86
CA PHE A 87 0.81 24.35 -7.36
C PHE A 87 -0.25 23.98 -6.33
N ILE A 88 0.11 23.82 -5.05
CA ILE A 88 -0.85 23.63 -3.94
C ILE A 88 -1.86 24.78 -3.91
N ARG A 89 -1.42 26.03 -4.10
CA ARG A 89 -2.33 27.18 -4.15
C ARG A 89 -3.30 27.10 -5.32
N VAL A 90 -2.85 26.67 -6.50
CA VAL A 90 -3.73 26.47 -7.67
C VAL A 90 -4.74 25.35 -7.38
N LEU A 91 -4.27 24.24 -6.81
CA LEU A 91 -5.11 23.11 -6.42
C LEU A 91 -6.22 23.52 -5.43
N SER A 92 -5.87 24.25 -4.37
CA SER A 92 -6.84 24.74 -3.36
C SER A 92 -7.85 25.75 -3.88
N GLN A 93 -7.55 26.43 -5.00
CA GLN A 93 -8.51 27.31 -5.68
C GLN A 93 -9.51 26.53 -6.54
N GLN A 94 -9.09 25.38 -7.08
CA GLN A 94 -9.90 24.57 -7.99
C GLN A 94 -10.70 23.48 -7.28
N PHE A 95 -10.15 22.94 -6.19
CA PHE A 95 -10.72 21.84 -5.44
C PHE A 95 -10.83 22.22 -3.96
N ALA A 96 -11.93 21.84 -3.34
CA ALA A 96 -12.10 21.92 -1.90
C ALA A 96 -11.26 20.83 -1.23
N MET A 97 -9.97 21.10 -1.06
CA MET A 97 -9.00 20.19 -0.45
C MET A 97 -8.26 20.86 0.69
N LYS A 98 -7.79 20.03 1.63
CA LYS A 98 -7.03 20.47 2.79
C LYS A 98 -5.59 20.05 2.61
N ASP A 99 -4.68 21.01 2.67
CA ASP A 99 -3.26 20.73 2.80
C ASP A 99 -2.97 20.22 4.23
N LEU A 100 -2.39 19.03 4.31
CA LEU A 100 -2.01 18.38 5.57
C LEU A 100 -0.55 18.66 5.95
N GLY A 101 0.18 19.44 5.14
CA GLY A 101 1.57 19.77 5.35
C GLY A 101 2.51 18.62 5.00
N GLU A 102 3.59 18.48 5.75
CA GLU A 102 4.55 17.40 5.52
C GLU A 102 3.92 16.01 5.72
N LEU A 103 4.38 15.06 4.90
CA LEU A 103 3.95 13.66 4.97
C LEU A 103 4.25 13.08 6.35
N HIS A 104 3.19 12.83 7.12
CA HIS A 104 3.24 12.22 8.44
C HIS A 104 2.37 10.96 8.53
N TYR A 105 1.31 10.88 7.73
CA TYR A 105 0.40 9.73 7.66
C TYR A 105 -0.17 9.58 6.25
N PHE A 106 -0.16 8.38 5.71
CA PHE A 106 -0.79 8.06 4.42
C PHE A 106 -1.24 6.60 4.40
N LEU A 107 -2.51 6.36 4.08
CA LEU A 107 -3.10 5.01 4.02
C LEU A 107 -2.71 4.13 5.22
N GLY A 108 -2.92 4.60 6.44
CA GLY A 108 -2.64 3.79 7.62
C GLY A 108 -1.15 3.67 8.00
N ILE A 109 -0.23 4.24 7.22
CA ILE A 109 1.22 4.19 7.44
C ILE A 109 1.68 5.54 7.99
N GLU A 110 2.39 5.51 9.12
CA GLU A 110 3.06 6.65 9.72
C GLU A 110 4.41 6.87 9.02
N ALA A 111 4.67 8.10 8.60
CA ALA A 111 5.92 8.50 7.97
C ALA A 111 6.63 9.49 8.89
N LYS A 112 7.79 9.10 9.42
CA LYS A 112 8.59 9.91 10.35
C LYS A 112 9.91 10.27 9.67
N ARG A 113 10.11 11.55 9.38
CA ARG A 113 11.40 12.02 8.85
C ARG A 113 12.47 11.89 9.94
N THR A 114 13.61 11.34 9.58
CA THR A 114 14.80 11.22 10.44
C THR A 114 15.95 12.02 9.82
N SER A 115 17.06 12.17 10.55
CA SER A 115 18.26 12.82 10.01
C SER A 115 18.89 12.06 8.83
N THR A 116 18.60 10.76 8.70
CA THR A 116 19.16 9.87 7.67
C THR A 116 18.18 9.54 6.55
N GLY A 117 16.90 9.88 6.70
CA GLY A 117 15.88 9.66 5.68
C GLY A 117 14.45 9.63 6.21
N LEU A 118 13.71 8.57 5.91
CA LEU A 118 12.29 8.41 6.23
C LEU A 118 12.03 7.05 6.86
N HIS A 119 11.47 7.04 8.06
CA HIS A 119 11.01 5.83 8.73
C HIS A 119 9.50 5.65 8.52
N LEU A 120 9.11 4.51 7.96
CA LEU A 120 7.73 4.11 7.71
C LEU A 120 7.31 3.03 8.70
N CYS A 121 6.29 3.29 9.52
CA CYS A 121 5.80 2.32 10.49
C CYS A 121 4.27 2.33 10.62
N GLN A 122 3.72 1.31 11.27
CA GLN A 122 2.29 1.18 11.53
C GLN A 122 2.02 0.98 13.02
N SER A 123 2.81 1.62 13.89
CA SER A 123 2.80 1.40 15.34
C SER A 123 1.42 1.61 15.97
N LYS A 124 0.69 2.66 15.58
CA LYS A 124 -0.70 2.88 16.06
C LYS A 124 -1.65 1.75 15.65
N TYR A 125 -1.48 1.23 14.44
CA TYR A 125 -2.31 0.14 13.91
C TYR A 125 -1.95 -1.20 14.58
N ALA A 126 -0.68 -1.47 14.81
CA ALA A 126 -0.22 -2.63 15.58
C ALA A 126 -0.76 -2.59 17.03
N LEU A 127 -0.70 -1.42 17.69
CA LEU A 127 -1.23 -1.23 19.05
C LEU A 127 -2.74 -1.45 19.12
N SER A 128 -3.50 -0.91 18.17
CA SER A 128 -4.95 -1.10 18.14
C SER A 128 -5.33 -2.56 17.91
N LEU A 129 -4.54 -3.29 17.10
CA LEU A 129 -4.71 -4.72 16.89
C LEU A 129 -4.44 -5.54 18.15
N VAL A 130 -3.32 -5.30 18.84
CA VAL A 130 -3.02 -6.01 20.11
C VAL A 130 -4.08 -5.70 21.19
N SER A 131 -4.61 -4.48 21.17
CA SER A 131 -5.68 -4.05 22.09
C SER A 131 -7.00 -4.75 21.81
N CYS A 132 -7.40 -4.87 20.53
CA CYS A 132 -8.68 -5.48 20.16
C CYS A 132 -8.68 -7.02 20.33
N THR A 133 -7.51 -7.65 20.36
CA THR A 133 -7.36 -9.09 20.66
C THR A 133 -7.11 -9.39 22.14
N SER A 134 -7.18 -8.39 23.03
CA SER A 134 -6.89 -8.53 24.46
C SER A 134 -5.50 -9.13 24.76
N MET A 135 -4.50 -8.84 23.90
CA MET A 135 -3.14 -9.40 24.01
C MET A 135 -2.12 -8.42 24.60
N LEU A 136 -2.57 -7.30 25.18
CA LEU A 136 -1.68 -6.29 25.78
C LEU A 136 -0.80 -6.87 26.90
N GLU A 137 -1.30 -7.82 27.67
CA GLU A 137 -0.57 -8.47 28.77
C GLU A 137 0.17 -9.76 28.34
N ALA A 138 0.12 -10.12 27.05
CA ALA A 138 0.79 -11.32 26.57
C ALA A 138 2.32 -11.24 26.79
N LYS A 139 2.94 -12.34 27.22
CA LYS A 139 4.40 -12.39 27.39
C LYS A 139 5.08 -12.47 26.01
N PRO A 140 6.19 -11.73 25.79
CA PRO A 140 6.97 -11.87 24.57
C PRO A 140 7.45 -13.31 24.38
N CYS A 141 7.36 -13.81 23.14
CA CYS A 141 7.94 -15.08 22.75
C CYS A 141 8.85 -14.86 21.54
N SER A 142 10.08 -15.36 21.60
CA SER A 142 11.06 -15.24 20.52
C SER A 142 10.69 -16.07 19.30
N THR A 143 9.96 -17.18 19.50
CA THR A 143 9.54 -18.08 18.43
C THR A 143 8.03 -18.35 18.57
N PRO A 144 7.18 -17.62 17.84
CA PRO A 144 5.72 -17.72 17.99
C PRO A 144 5.16 -19.08 17.51
N VAL A 145 5.92 -19.79 16.67
CA VAL A 145 5.52 -21.07 16.06
C VAL A 145 6.66 -22.09 16.24
N PRO A 146 6.37 -23.31 16.73
CA PRO A 146 7.41 -24.35 16.88
C PRO A 146 8.13 -24.64 15.56
N ALA A 147 9.45 -24.79 15.59
CA ALA A 147 10.23 -25.12 14.41
C ALA A 147 9.74 -26.44 13.77
N GLY A 148 9.50 -26.41 12.46
CA GLY A 148 9.04 -27.58 11.70
C GLY A 148 7.55 -27.88 11.77
N SER A 149 6.75 -27.11 12.51
CA SER A 149 5.29 -27.27 12.50
C SER A 149 4.69 -26.86 11.16
N LYS A 150 4.06 -27.81 10.48
CA LYS A 150 3.29 -27.57 9.24
C LYS A 150 1.82 -27.63 9.61
N LEU A 151 1.13 -26.50 9.45
CA LEU A 151 -0.30 -26.40 9.69
C LEU A 151 -1.06 -26.92 8.47
N SER A 152 -2.03 -27.79 8.71
CA SER A 152 -3.02 -28.28 7.75
C SER A 152 -4.34 -27.51 7.91
N LEU A 153 -5.10 -27.40 6.82
CA LEU A 153 -6.51 -26.99 6.83
C LEU A 153 -7.37 -27.83 7.78
N HIS A 154 -6.96 -29.08 8.02
CA HIS A 154 -7.68 -30.04 8.86
C HIS A 154 -7.21 -30.05 10.32
N ASP A 155 -6.24 -29.21 10.66
CA ASP A 155 -5.77 -29.06 12.04
C ASP A 155 -6.64 -28.07 12.83
N GLY A 156 -6.88 -28.39 14.09
CA GLY A 156 -7.57 -27.52 15.05
C GLY A 156 -9.09 -27.64 15.05
N ASP A 157 -9.71 -26.90 15.97
CA ASP A 157 -11.16 -26.91 16.17
C ASP A 157 -11.86 -25.88 15.28
N THR A 158 -13.04 -26.22 14.75
CA THR A 158 -13.85 -25.26 14.01
C THR A 158 -14.36 -24.16 14.94
N LEU A 159 -14.12 -22.90 14.58
CA LEU A 159 -14.68 -21.75 15.31
C LEU A 159 -16.17 -21.59 15.01
N PHE A 160 -16.98 -21.43 16.06
CA PHE A 160 -18.41 -21.12 15.94
C PHE A 160 -18.65 -19.78 15.21
N ASP A 161 -17.84 -18.76 15.53
CA ASP A 161 -17.82 -17.48 14.81
C ASP A 161 -16.39 -17.16 14.33
N PRO A 162 -16.09 -17.28 13.01
CA PRO A 162 -14.78 -17.00 12.47
C PRO A 162 -14.54 -15.50 12.21
N SER A 163 -15.50 -14.61 12.50
CA SER A 163 -15.44 -13.19 12.12
C SER A 163 -14.22 -12.48 12.69
N LEU A 164 -13.99 -12.63 14.01
CA LEU A 164 -12.84 -12.03 14.68
C LEU A 164 -11.52 -12.57 14.11
N TYR A 165 -11.41 -13.88 13.91
CA TYR A 165 -10.21 -14.50 13.37
C TYR A 165 -9.90 -13.98 11.96
N ARG A 166 -10.90 -13.93 11.07
CA ARG A 166 -10.75 -13.38 9.71
C ARG A 166 -10.34 -11.92 9.73
N GLN A 167 -10.93 -11.12 10.62
CA GLN A 167 -10.57 -9.71 10.80
C GLN A 167 -9.10 -9.57 11.23
N ILE A 168 -8.65 -10.38 12.21
CA ILE A 168 -7.25 -10.38 12.65
C ILE A 168 -6.33 -10.75 11.49
N VAL A 169 -6.58 -11.85 10.78
CA VAL A 169 -5.73 -12.30 9.66
C VAL A 169 -5.60 -11.22 8.58
N VAL A 170 -6.70 -10.58 8.18
CA VAL A 170 -6.67 -9.48 7.20
C VAL A 170 -5.87 -8.29 7.75
N SER A 171 -6.03 -7.99 9.03
CA SER A 171 -5.31 -6.88 9.67
C SER A 171 -3.81 -7.16 9.78
N LEU A 172 -3.41 -8.41 10.07
CA LEU A 172 -2.01 -8.83 10.04
C LEU A 172 -1.43 -8.73 8.64
N GLN A 173 -2.18 -9.18 7.62
CA GLN A 173 -1.77 -9.04 6.24
C GLN A 173 -1.53 -7.57 5.87
N TYR A 174 -2.36 -6.65 6.37
CA TYR A 174 -2.14 -5.21 6.18
C TYR A 174 -0.88 -4.68 6.88
N LEU A 175 -0.56 -5.20 8.06
CA LEU A 175 0.64 -4.82 8.82
C LEU A 175 1.94 -5.23 8.10
N THR A 176 1.89 -6.23 7.21
CA THR A 176 3.06 -6.64 6.42
C THR A 176 3.60 -5.57 5.47
N MET A 177 2.85 -4.47 5.26
CA MET A 177 3.26 -3.30 4.47
C MET A 177 4.41 -2.51 5.09
N THR A 178 4.65 -2.62 6.41
CA THR A 178 5.83 -2.04 7.07
C THR A 178 6.63 -3.04 7.89
N LEU A 179 6.09 -4.25 8.07
CA LEU A 179 6.72 -5.33 8.81
C LEU A 179 6.71 -6.63 7.99
N PRO A 180 7.65 -6.79 7.04
CA PRO A 180 7.67 -7.94 6.13
C PRO A 180 7.67 -9.31 6.84
N ASP A 181 8.28 -9.37 8.03
CA ASP A 181 8.35 -10.57 8.87
C ASP A 181 7.64 -10.34 10.21
N ILE A 182 6.36 -10.71 10.25
CA ILE A 182 5.55 -10.63 11.47
C ILE A 182 5.77 -11.90 12.28
N THR A 183 6.63 -11.81 13.28
CA THR A 183 6.79 -12.86 14.29
C THR A 183 5.87 -12.59 15.48
N TYR A 184 6.17 -11.56 16.26
CA TYR A 184 5.42 -11.19 17.46
C TYR A 184 5.14 -9.69 17.51
N ILE A 185 3.89 -9.30 17.28
CA ILE A 185 3.49 -7.90 17.09
C ILE A 185 3.85 -7.05 18.30
N LYS A 186 3.57 -7.53 19.53
CA LYS A 186 3.85 -6.74 20.74
C LYS A 186 5.34 -6.45 20.94
N GLY A 187 6.24 -7.31 20.44
CA GLY A 187 7.69 -7.07 20.47
C GLY A 187 8.22 -6.29 19.27
N THR A 188 7.36 -6.01 18.28
CA THR A 188 7.72 -5.40 16.99
C THR A 188 6.88 -4.17 16.65
N ILE A 189 6.13 -3.62 17.61
CA ILE A 189 5.24 -2.45 17.44
C ILE A 189 6.00 -1.25 16.87
N ASP A 190 7.23 -1.04 17.33
CA ASP A 190 8.06 0.09 16.93
C ASP A 190 8.95 -0.22 15.73
N LEU A 191 8.86 -1.42 15.15
CA LEU A 191 9.57 -1.77 13.93
C LEU A 191 8.87 -1.14 12.71
N GLY A 192 9.67 -0.95 11.67
CA GLY A 192 9.25 -0.35 10.42
C GLY A 192 10.40 -0.27 9.44
N ILE A 193 10.11 0.24 8.26
CA ILE A 193 11.07 0.33 7.15
C ILE A 193 11.79 1.66 7.23
N HIS A 194 13.12 1.63 7.16
CA HIS A 194 13.93 2.82 7.09
C HIS A 194 14.42 3.02 5.66
N LEU A 195 13.94 4.08 5.02
CA LEU A 195 14.42 4.55 3.73
C LEU A 195 15.48 5.61 3.98
N THR A 196 16.70 5.37 3.55
CA THR A 196 17.85 6.25 3.71
C THR A 196 18.20 6.94 2.40
N ALA A 197 18.63 8.19 2.48
CA ALA A 197 19.16 8.87 1.31
C ALA A 197 20.47 8.21 0.88
N CYS A 198 20.53 7.72 -0.37
CA CYS A 198 21.72 7.09 -0.92
C CYS A 198 21.99 7.64 -2.33
N SER A 199 23.27 7.74 -2.69
CA SER A 199 23.71 8.12 -4.04
C SER A 199 23.66 6.97 -5.04
N SER A 200 23.74 5.73 -4.57
CA SER A 200 23.60 4.53 -5.40
C SER A 200 22.13 4.14 -5.49
N LEU A 201 21.59 4.14 -6.71
CA LEU A 201 20.23 3.72 -7.02
C LEU A 201 20.22 2.37 -7.76
N THR A 202 21.23 1.54 -7.47
CA THR A 202 21.36 0.19 -8.01
C THR A 202 20.21 -0.69 -7.55
N LEU A 203 19.63 -1.44 -8.48
CA LEU A 203 18.50 -2.33 -8.20
C LEU A 203 19.01 -3.74 -7.90
N HIS A 204 18.68 -4.25 -6.71
CA HIS A 204 19.00 -5.61 -6.29
C HIS A 204 17.72 -6.37 -5.97
N ALA A 205 17.56 -7.58 -6.49
CA ALA A 205 16.40 -8.42 -6.23
C ALA A 205 16.84 -9.82 -5.78
N PHE A 206 16.16 -10.32 -4.76
CA PHE A 206 16.31 -11.68 -4.26
C PHE A 206 14.97 -12.38 -4.43
N SER A 207 15.01 -13.63 -4.87
CA SER A 207 13.84 -14.49 -5.04
C SER A 207 14.13 -15.86 -4.47
N ASP A 208 13.13 -16.46 -3.83
CA ASP A 208 13.24 -17.80 -3.26
C ASP A 208 11.87 -18.51 -3.34
N ALA A 209 11.89 -19.85 -3.35
CA ALA A 209 10.68 -20.65 -3.32
C ALA A 209 10.75 -21.82 -2.33
N ASN A 210 9.73 -21.95 -1.49
CA ASN A 210 9.55 -23.16 -0.70
C ASN A 210 8.75 -24.19 -1.51
N TRP A 211 9.44 -25.19 -2.07
CA TRP A 211 8.81 -26.24 -2.90
C TRP A 211 7.86 -27.13 -2.09
N ALA A 212 6.61 -27.21 -2.54
CA ALA A 212 5.57 -28.05 -1.95
C ALA A 212 5.46 -27.90 -0.42
N GLY A 213 5.60 -26.66 0.05
CA GLY A 213 5.60 -26.31 1.47
C GLY A 213 4.26 -26.57 2.16
N CYS A 214 3.13 -26.37 1.44
CA CYS A 214 1.80 -26.64 1.97
C CYS A 214 1.53 -28.16 2.07
N PRO A 215 1.15 -28.69 3.25
CA PRO A 215 0.85 -30.11 3.41
C PRO A 215 -0.41 -30.53 2.63
N ASP A 216 -1.41 -29.66 2.51
CA ASP A 216 -2.73 -30.00 1.97
C ASP A 216 -2.76 -30.04 0.44
N ASP A 217 -2.33 -28.95 -0.21
CA ASP A 217 -2.43 -28.79 -1.67
C ASP A 217 -1.09 -28.96 -2.39
N ARG A 218 0.00 -29.17 -1.63
CA ARG A 218 1.38 -29.31 -2.14
C ARG A 218 1.85 -28.13 -2.99
N ARG A 219 1.21 -26.97 -2.90
CA ARG A 219 1.65 -25.76 -3.60
C ARG A 219 2.84 -25.13 -2.91
N SER A 220 3.71 -24.56 -3.72
CA SER A 220 4.92 -23.86 -3.26
C SER A 220 4.58 -22.44 -2.81
N THR A 221 5.44 -21.81 -2.02
CA THR A 221 5.35 -20.39 -1.67
C THR A 221 6.51 -19.65 -2.30
N THR A 222 6.22 -18.58 -3.03
CA THR A 222 7.20 -17.67 -3.62
C THR A 222 7.44 -16.50 -2.68
N GLY A 223 8.71 -16.20 -2.41
CA GLY A 223 9.16 -15.01 -1.70
C GLY A 223 10.06 -14.15 -2.58
N TYR A 224 9.97 -12.83 -2.45
CA TYR A 224 10.96 -11.92 -3.02
C TYR A 224 11.13 -10.65 -2.19
N CYS A 225 12.31 -10.04 -2.32
CA CYS A 225 12.64 -8.72 -1.79
C CYS A 225 13.44 -7.96 -2.85
N ILE A 226 13.06 -6.71 -3.10
CA ILE A 226 13.69 -5.82 -4.07
C ILE A 226 14.14 -4.54 -3.36
N PHE A 227 15.40 -4.19 -3.58
CA PHE A 227 16.09 -3.07 -2.98
C PHE A 227 16.53 -2.07 -4.05
N ILE A 228 16.42 -0.78 -3.73
CA ILE A 228 17.06 0.31 -4.46
C ILE A 228 18.16 0.87 -3.55
N GLY A 229 19.42 0.63 -3.91
CA GLY A 229 20.55 0.82 -3.03
C GLY A 229 20.35 0.01 -1.73
N PRO A 230 20.47 0.63 -0.54
CA PRO A 230 20.25 -0.06 0.73
C PRO A 230 18.77 -0.19 1.13
N ASN A 231 17.84 0.39 0.35
CA ASN A 231 16.45 0.56 0.77
C ASN A 231 15.56 -0.56 0.22
N LEU A 232 14.87 -1.28 1.10
CA LEU A 232 13.83 -2.23 0.70
C LEU A 232 12.59 -1.46 0.19
N VAL A 233 12.21 -1.68 -1.07
CA VAL A 233 11.11 -0.94 -1.71
C VAL A 233 9.93 -1.82 -2.13
N SER A 234 10.16 -3.11 -2.36
CA SER A 234 9.09 -4.06 -2.72
C SER A 234 9.43 -5.45 -2.19
N TRP A 235 8.44 -6.13 -1.63
CA TRP A 235 8.58 -7.50 -1.15
C TRP A 235 7.24 -8.22 -1.23
N SER A 236 7.29 -9.54 -1.31
CA SER A 236 6.08 -10.35 -1.22
C SER A 236 6.40 -11.77 -0.77
N CYS A 237 5.43 -12.40 -0.11
CA CYS A 237 5.43 -13.82 0.18
C CYS A 237 4.04 -14.36 -0.14
N LYS A 238 3.92 -15.17 -1.20
CA LYS A 238 2.63 -15.63 -1.73
C LYS A 238 2.68 -17.09 -2.13
N LYS A 239 1.61 -17.83 -1.81
CA LYS A 239 1.42 -19.20 -2.28
C LYS A 239 1.20 -19.20 -3.80
N GLN A 240 1.91 -20.07 -4.51
CA GLN A 240 1.79 -20.22 -5.97
C GLN A 240 0.38 -20.71 -6.34
N PRO A 241 -0.17 -20.31 -7.51
CA PRO A 241 -1.52 -20.68 -7.92
C PRO A 241 -1.65 -22.16 -8.31
N THR A 242 -0.57 -22.81 -8.72
CA THR A 242 -0.55 -24.20 -9.18
C THR A 242 0.60 -24.95 -8.52
N VAL A 243 0.48 -26.28 -8.47
CA VAL A 243 1.54 -27.16 -7.95
C VAL A 243 2.72 -27.17 -8.93
N ALA A 244 3.94 -27.03 -8.40
CA ALA A 244 5.17 -27.17 -9.18
C ALA A 244 5.60 -28.65 -9.18
N ARG A 245 6.02 -29.15 -10.34
CA ARG A 245 6.42 -30.55 -10.53
C ARG A 245 7.84 -30.85 -10.04
N SER A 246 8.64 -29.82 -9.79
CA SER A 246 9.98 -29.92 -9.23
C SER A 246 10.31 -28.67 -8.39
N SER A 247 11.34 -28.77 -7.55
CA SER A 247 11.89 -27.60 -6.85
C SER A 247 12.39 -26.54 -7.83
N ALA A 248 13.10 -26.94 -8.88
CA ALA A 248 13.56 -26.04 -9.94
C ALA A 248 12.41 -25.27 -10.59
N GLU A 249 11.29 -25.93 -10.90
CA GLU A 249 10.12 -25.24 -11.44
C GLU A 249 9.53 -24.22 -10.46
N ALA A 250 9.51 -24.53 -9.16
CA ALA A 250 9.04 -23.60 -8.13
C ALA A 250 9.94 -22.34 -8.08
N GLU A 251 11.26 -22.53 -8.15
CA GLU A 251 12.24 -21.43 -8.20
C GLU A 251 12.09 -20.58 -9.45
N TYR A 252 11.96 -21.19 -10.63
CA TYR A 252 11.76 -20.44 -11.88
C TYR A 252 10.48 -19.61 -11.87
N ARG A 253 9.41 -20.12 -11.25
CA ARG A 253 8.17 -19.34 -11.06
C ARG A 253 8.38 -18.17 -10.10
N ALA A 254 9.12 -18.38 -9.01
CA ALA A 254 9.47 -17.28 -8.10
C ALA A 254 10.28 -16.20 -8.82
N LEU A 255 11.32 -16.61 -9.55
CA LEU A 255 12.15 -15.72 -10.36
C LEU A 255 11.33 -14.96 -11.40
N ALA A 256 10.38 -15.61 -12.08
CA ALA A 256 9.53 -14.97 -13.07
C ALA A 256 8.64 -13.88 -12.45
N CYS A 257 8.04 -14.14 -11.27
CA CYS A 257 7.28 -13.13 -10.54
C CYS A 257 8.17 -11.95 -10.12
N THR A 258 9.35 -12.22 -9.57
CA THR A 258 10.31 -11.18 -9.18
C THR A 258 10.77 -10.36 -10.38
N ALA A 259 11.04 -10.99 -11.52
CA ALA A 259 11.45 -10.32 -12.74
C ALA A 259 10.35 -9.39 -13.29
N ALA A 260 9.07 -9.75 -13.17
CA ALA A 260 7.96 -8.89 -13.56
C ALA A 260 7.91 -7.61 -12.70
N GLU A 261 8.07 -7.75 -11.39
CA GLU A 261 8.12 -6.62 -10.43
C GLU A 261 9.33 -5.72 -10.67
N VAL A 262 10.50 -6.33 -10.91
CA VAL A 262 11.73 -5.60 -11.30
C VAL A 262 11.53 -4.83 -12.60
N THR A 263 10.88 -5.44 -13.60
CA THR A 263 10.62 -4.80 -14.90
C THR A 263 9.69 -3.60 -14.74
N TRP A 264 8.66 -3.72 -13.91
CA TRP A 264 7.77 -2.60 -13.56
C TRP A 264 8.54 -1.47 -12.87
N LEU A 265 9.39 -1.79 -11.88
CA LEU A 265 10.24 -0.80 -11.20
C LEU A 265 11.21 -0.10 -12.15
N CYS A 266 11.86 -0.85 -13.06
CA CYS A 266 12.72 -0.25 -14.08
C CYS A 266 11.95 0.72 -14.99
N SER A 267 10.73 0.36 -15.38
CA SER A 267 9.87 1.23 -16.20
C SER A 267 9.53 2.53 -15.45
N LEU A 268 9.18 2.42 -14.16
CA LEU A 268 8.91 3.55 -13.29
C LEU A 268 10.14 4.46 -13.13
N LEU A 269 11.31 3.89 -12.85
CA LEU A 269 12.55 4.63 -12.65
C LEU A 269 13.01 5.33 -13.94
N HIS A 270 12.84 4.68 -15.09
CA HIS A 270 13.10 5.29 -16.39
C HIS A 270 12.18 6.50 -16.65
N GLU A 271 10.87 6.40 -16.36
CA GLU A 271 9.94 7.53 -16.45
C GLU A 271 10.33 8.69 -15.52
N LEU A 272 10.90 8.37 -14.35
CA LEU A 272 11.42 9.35 -13.40
C LEU A 272 12.79 9.93 -13.80
N GLN A 273 13.43 9.41 -14.86
CA GLN A 273 14.78 9.76 -15.33
C GLN A 273 15.87 9.43 -14.30
N VAL A 274 15.68 8.32 -13.59
CA VAL A 274 16.68 7.75 -12.68
C VAL A 274 17.49 6.70 -13.44
N SER A 275 18.81 6.89 -13.52
CA SER A 275 19.72 5.87 -14.05
C SER A 275 19.99 4.83 -12.97
N THR A 276 19.50 3.61 -13.18
CA THR A 276 19.76 2.41 -12.36
C THR A 276 20.90 1.59 -12.89
#